data_AF-A0A7V6ECL7-F1
#
_entry.id   AF-A0A7V6ECL7-F1
#
_cell.length_a   1.000
_cell.length_b   1.000
_cell.length_c   1.000
_cell.angle_alpha   90.00
_cell.angle_beta   90.00
_cell.angle_gamma   90.00
#
_symmetry.space_group_name_H-M   'P 1'
#
loop_
_entity.id
_entity.type
_entity.pdbx_description
1 polymer ?
#
loop_
_entity_poly.entity_id
_entity_poly.type
_entity_poly.pdbx_seq_one_letter_code
_entity_poly.pdbx_strand_id
1 'polypeptide(L)'
;MTKLESIIKDEIRKTGGVLPFCKFMEIALFWKDLGYYEQDRPVTGKNGDYYTSVSTGFTFGWILAYLISEIHKAEPGLCNFSVIEVGAHNGQLAKDILSALRQIDPELSERIRYVIAEPSDKRKKLQQAVLSDFSGKVNWLKNIEECKDDSISGLILSNELLDSMPVCRMTWNKKHKKWVHQGVSFNSKSFVWNVCQEDCQLIENLRSLRLSWDSNNHANQDFSQWLPDINCKSLGLPESLLEVLVDGFVIDLNLSSIIWWATACKKLHKGAIITFDYGYNNIEMFRAEMA
;
A
#
# COMPACT_ATOMS: atom_id res chain seq x y z
N MET A 1 23.49 17.54 -9.09
CA MET A 1 22.02 17.54 -9.12
C MET A 1 21.58 16.34 -9.92
N THR A 2 20.82 15.42 -9.33
CA THR A 2 20.33 14.24 -10.06
C THR A 2 19.17 14.65 -10.99
N LYS A 3 18.87 13.84 -12.02
CA LYS A 3 17.71 14.08 -12.90
C LYS A 3 16.40 14.13 -12.09
N LEU A 4 16.24 13.21 -11.14
CA LEU A 4 15.07 13.15 -10.26
C LEU A 4 14.94 14.39 -9.38
N GLU A 5 16.04 14.87 -8.81
CA GLU A 5 16.06 16.10 -8.03
C GLU A 5 15.61 17.32 -8.86
N SER A 6 16.03 17.40 -10.14
CA SER A 6 15.57 18.46 -11.04
C SER A 6 14.06 18.38 -11.28
N ILE A 7 13.52 17.18 -11.53
CA ILE A 7 12.08 16.96 -11.72
C ILE A 7 11.28 17.40 -10.49
N ILE A 8 11.72 16.98 -9.30
CA ILE A 8 11.05 17.37 -8.05
C ILE A 8 11.07 18.90 -7.88
N LYS A 9 12.21 19.55 -8.14
CA LYS A 9 12.31 21.02 -8.07
C LYS A 9 11.39 21.73 -9.05
N ASP A 10 11.24 21.18 -10.26
CA ASP A 10 10.34 21.73 -11.26
C ASP A 10 8.87 21.56 -10.84
N GLU A 11 8.49 20.42 -10.26
CA GLU A 11 7.15 20.22 -9.70
C GLU A 11 6.88 21.16 -8.51
N ILE A 12 7.83 21.37 -7.61
CA ILE A 12 7.72 22.36 -6.52
C ILE A 12 7.46 23.76 -7.07
N ARG A 13 8.11 24.16 -8.17
CA ARG A 13 7.90 25.48 -8.81
C ARG A 13 6.50 25.58 -9.41
N LYS A 14 6.01 24.51 -10.05
CA LYS A 14 4.67 24.46 -10.67
C LYS A 14 3.55 24.55 -9.64
N THR A 15 3.73 24.00 -8.45
CA THR A 15 2.74 24.03 -7.35
C THR A 15 2.85 25.29 -6.47
N GLY A 16 3.47 26.37 -6.97
CA GLY A 16 3.57 27.64 -6.23
C GLY A 16 4.59 27.63 -5.08
N GLY A 17 5.52 26.68 -5.07
CA GLY A 17 6.66 26.63 -4.13
C GLY A 17 6.57 25.56 -3.05
N VAL A 18 5.45 24.83 -2.94
CA VAL A 18 5.28 23.71 -1.99
C VAL A 18 4.64 22.54 -2.73
N LEU A 19 5.31 21.39 -2.77
CA LEU A 19 4.77 20.15 -3.35
C LEU A 19 4.14 19.30 -2.25
N PRO A 20 2.87 18.86 -2.35
CA PRO A 20 2.27 17.97 -1.36
C PRO A 20 3.15 16.74 -1.10
N PHE A 21 3.29 16.32 0.17
CA PHE A 21 4.24 15.25 0.51
C PHE A 21 3.94 13.91 -0.17
N CYS A 22 2.65 13.58 -0.35
CA CYS A 22 2.25 12.41 -1.13
C CYS A 22 2.78 12.47 -2.57
N LYS A 23 2.76 13.64 -3.21
CA LYS A 23 3.27 13.79 -4.58
C LYS A 23 4.80 13.73 -4.62
N PHE A 24 5.46 14.29 -3.60
CA PHE A 24 6.89 14.12 -3.43
C PHE A 24 7.28 12.64 -3.32
N MET A 25 6.59 11.86 -2.48
CA MET A 25 6.81 10.41 -2.36
C MET A 25 6.55 9.68 -3.67
N GLU A 26 5.45 9.99 -4.36
CA GLU A 26 5.12 9.38 -5.65
C GLU A 26 6.26 9.53 -6.67
N ILE A 27 6.81 10.75 -6.79
CA ILE A 27 7.95 11.01 -7.68
C ILE A 27 9.21 10.33 -7.16
N ALA A 28 9.54 10.48 -5.88
CA ALA A 28 10.77 9.93 -5.31
C ALA A 28 10.83 8.39 -5.40
N LEU A 29 9.69 7.73 -5.25
CA LEU A 29 9.60 6.27 -5.17
C LEU A 29 9.28 5.62 -6.52
N PHE A 30 8.38 6.19 -7.31
CA PHE A 30 7.76 5.50 -8.45
C PHE A 30 7.95 6.23 -9.79
N TRP A 31 8.68 7.36 -9.83
CA TRP A 31 8.92 8.03 -11.11
C TRP A 31 9.58 7.09 -12.11
N LYS A 32 9.03 7.00 -13.31
CA LYS A 32 9.50 6.09 -14.36
C LYS A 32 11.02 6.20 -14.55
N ASP A 33 11.71 5.06 -14.47
CA ASP A 33 13.17 4.88 -14.62
C ASP A 33 14.06 5.57 -13.56
N LEU A 34 13.51 6.46 -12.72
CA LEU A 34 14.29 7.29 -11.79
C LEU A 34 13.91 7.10 -10.33
N GLY A 35 12.65 6.78 -10.05
CA GLY A 35 12.15 6.51 -8.71
C GLY A 35 12.87 5.32 -8.09
N TYR A 36 12.94 5.32 -6.77
CA TYR A 36 13.63 4.31 -5.98
C TYR A 36 13.27 2.87 -6.39
N TYR A 37 11.98 2.60 -6.62
CA TYR A 37 11.48 1.28 -7.02
C TYR A 37 11.60 0.98 -8.52
N GLU A 38 11.99 1.94 -9.35
CA GLU A 38 12.19 1.75 -10.80
C GLU A 38 13.66 1.53 -11.17
N GLN A 39 14.59 1.57 -10.20
CA GLN A 39 16.03 1.36 -10.43
C GLN A 39 16.39 -0.09 -10.76
N ASP A 40 17.49 -0.30 -11.51
CA ASP A 40 17.99 -1.65 -11.91
C ASP A 40 18.76 -2.37 -10.78
N ARG A 41 18.97 -1.71 -9.65
CA ARG A 41 19.70 -2.28 -8.52
C ARG A 41 18.78 -3.14 -7.65
N PRO A 42 19.31 -4.19 -6.99
CA PRO A 42 18.57 -4.87 -5.95
C PRO A 42 18.14 -3.86 -4.89
N VAL A 43 16.84 -3.76 -4.66
CA VAL A 43 16.28 -2.91 -3.60
C VAL A 43 16.18 -3.68 -2.29
N THR A 44 15.91 -4.99 -2.37
CA THR A 44 15.72 -5.87 -1.21
C THR A 44 16.76 -6.99 -1.14
N GLY A 45 16.96 -7.54 0.07
CA GLY A 45 17.83 -8.69 0.35
C GLY A 45 19.28 -8.32 0.68
N LYS A 46 20.17 -9.32 0.70
CA LYS A 46 21.58 -9.18 1.17
C LYS A 46 22.38 -8.07 0.48
N ASN A 47 22.06 -7.79 -0.77
CA ASN A 47 22.72 -6.77 -1.58
C ASN A 47 21.80 -5.56 -1.84
N GLY A 48 20.65 -5.49 -1.16
CA GLY A 48 19.69 -4.40 -1.23
C GLY A 48 19.82 -3.45 -0.04
N ASP A 49 18.94 -2.45 -0.02
CA ASP A 49 18.94 -1.40 1.01
C ASP A 49 18.22 -1.86 2.29
N TYR A 50 17.34 -2.87 2.21
CA TYR A 50 16.62 -3.43 3.35
C TYR A 50 16.25 -4.92 3.13
N TYR A 51 15.87 -5.58 4.22
CA TYR A 51 15.38 -6.96 4.22
C TYR A 51 13.87 -7.00 4.38
N THR A 52 13.24 -7.89 3.62
CA THR A 52 11.82 -8.25 3.77
C THR A 52 11.70 -9.65 4.37
N SER A 53 10.49 -10.05 4.79
CA SER A 53 10.20 -11.42 5.20
C SER A 53 10.68 -12.47 4.17
N VAL A 54 10.46 -12.18 2.88
CA VAL A 54 10.87 -12.98 1.71
C VAL A 54 12.40 -13.12 1.61
N SER A 55 13.15 -12.15 2.12
CA SER A 55 14.62 -12.14 2.05
C SER A 55 15.28 -13.13 3.03
N THR A 56 14.53 -13.67 3.99
CA THR A 56 15.05 -14.59 5.02
C THR A 56 15.11 -16.05 4.57
N GLY A 57 14.41 -16.41 3.50
CA GLY A 57 14.37 -17.76 2.93
C GLY A 57 12.96 -18.16 2.48
N PHE A 58 12.83 -19.40 1.99
CA PHE A 58 11.59 -19.90 1.39
C PHE A 58 10.47 -20.20 2.41
N THR A 59 10.77 -20.24 3.71
CA THR A 59 9.84 -20.66 4.76
C THR A 59 8.59 -19.80 4.80
N PHE A 60 8.71 -18.48 4.58
CA PHE A 60 7.56 -17.59 4.56
C PHE A 60 6.59 -17.96 3.42
N GLY A 61 7.10 -18.19 2.21
CA GLY A 61 6.28 -18.65 1.07
C GLY A 61 5.64 -20.01 1.30
N TRP A 62 6.32 -20.92 2.00
CA TRP A 62 5.76 -22.22 2.39
C TRP A 62 4.59 -22.09 3.37
N ILE A 63 4.71 -21.23 4.38
CA ILE A 63 3.62 -20.95 5.33
C ILE A 63 2.41 -20.37 4.58
N LEU A 64 2.63 -19.44 3.66
CA LEU A 64 1.56 -18.88 2.84
C LEU A 64 0.94 -19.91 1.90
N ALA A 65 1.72 -20.80 1.31
CA ALA A 65 1.19 -21.90 0.51
C ALA A 65 0.27 -22.80 1.34
N TYR A 66 0.66 -23.13 2.57
CA TYR A 66 -0.19 -23.89 3.48
C TYR A 66 -1.51 -23.16 3.77
N LEU A 67 -1.43 -21.87 4.09
CA LEU A 67 -2.61 -21.03 4.31
C LEU A 67 -3.53 -20.98 3.08
N ILE A 68 -2.96 -20.83 1.88
CA ILE A 68 -3.70 -20.86 0.61
C ILE A 68 -4.45 -22.19 0.42
N SER A 69 -3.79 -23.31 0.69
CA SER A 69 -4.40 -24.64 0.66
C SER A 69 -5.57 -24.75 1.65
N GLU A 70 -5.40 -24.26 2.89
CA GLU A 70 -6.46 -24.32 3.90
C GLU A 70 -7.66 -23.43 3.53
N ILE A 71 -7.43 -22.22 3.02
CA ILE A 71 -8.50 -21.35 2.51
C ILE A 71 -9.24 -22.03 1.35
N HIS A 72 -8.51 -22.68 0.44
CA HIS A 72 -9.14 -23.42 -0.67
C HIS A 72 -10.03 -24.56 -0.18
N LYS A 73 -9.55 -25.38 0.77
CA LYS A 73 -10.31 -26.51 1.33
C LYS A 73 -11.53 -26.08 2.13
N ALA A 74 -11.46 -24.94 2.81
CA ALA A 74 -12.60 -24.35 3.49
C ALA A 74 -13.70 -23.89 2.51
N GLU A 75 -13.37 -23.78 1.22
CA GLU A 75 -14.24 -23.29 0.16
C GLU A 75 -14.37 -24.28 -1.02
N PRO A 76 -14.87 -25.51 -0.77
CA PRO A 76 -14.83 -26.61 -1.76
C PRO A 76 -15.67 -26.36 -3.02
N GLY A 77 -16.56 -25.37 -3.00
CA GLY A 77 -17.34 -24.95 -4.17
C GLY A 77 -16.63 -23.98 -5.11
N LEU A 78 -15.42 -23.51 -4.78
CA LEU A 78 -14.66 -22.56 -5.60
C LEU A 78 -13.87 -23.29 -6.70
N CYS A 79 -14.52 -23.51 -7.85
CA CYS A 79 -13.89 -24.15 -9.02
C CYS A 79 -12.75 -23.32 -9.65
N ASN A 80 -12.71 -22.00 -9.42
CA ASN A 80 -11.75 -21.05 -10.03
C ASN A 80 -10.95 -20.30 -8.96
N PHE A 81 -10.15 -21.01 -8.17
CA PHE A 81 -9.34 -20.40 -7.12
C PHE A 81 -8.17 -19.57 -7.71
N SER A 82 -8.17 -18.28 -7.41
CA SER A 82 -7.14 -17.34 -7.86
C SER A 82 -6.39 -16.72 -6.69
N VAL A 83 -5.09 -16.52 -6.87
CA VAL A 83 -4.25 -15.75 -5.96
C VAL A 83 -3.80 -14.49 -6.69
N ILE A 84 -4.13 -13.32 -6.15
CA ILE A 84 -3.70 -12.02 -6.67
C ILE A 84 -2.65 -11.46 -5.72
N GLU A 85 -1.39 -11.44 -6.12
CA GLU A 85 -0.30 -10.79 -5.39
C GLU A 85 -0.13 -9.36 -5.91
N VAL A 86 -0.33 -8.37 -5.03
CA VAL A 86 -0.11 -6.96 -5.36
C VAL A 86 1.27 -6.56 -4.87
N GLY A 87 2.12 -6.03 -5.76
CA GLY A 87 3.47 -5.61 -5.40
C GLY A 87 4.45 -6.76 -5.16
N ALA A 88 4.50 -7.76 -6.06
CA ALA A 88 5.31 -8.98 -5.93
C ALA A 88 6.85 -8.78 -5.98
N HIS A 89 7.34 -7.54 -5.97
CA HIS A 89 8.75 -7.19 -6.09
C HIS A 89 9.46 -7.88 -7.28
N ASN A 90 10.33 -8.87 -7.01
CA ASN A 90 11.03 -9.65 -8.03
C ASN A 90 10.34 -10.99 -8.38
N GLY A 91 9.23 -11.32 -7.72
CA GLY A 91 8.48 -12.57 -7.91
C GLY A 91 8.96 -13.75 -7.06
N GLN A 92 9.88 -13.54 -6.11
CA GLN A 92 10.40 -14.62 -5.27
C GLN A 92 9.30 -15.23 -4.38
N LEU A 93 8.42 -14.40 -3.81
CA LEU A 93 7.33 -14.90 -2.95
C LEU A 93 6.36 -15.78 -3.75
N ALA A 94 5.90 -15.33 -4.93
CA ALA A 94 5.15 -16.15 -5.87
C ALA A 94 5.86 -17.48 -6.18
N LYS A 95 7.17 -17.44 -6.42
CA LYS A 95 7.96 -18.64 -6.73
C LYS A 95 7.93 -19.63 -5.56
N ASP A 96 8.14 -19.15 -4.35
CA ASP A 96 8.17 -19.98 -3.14
C ASP A 96 6.78 -20.59 -2.87
N ILE A 97 5.72 -19.79 -2.99
CA ILE A 97 4.33 -20.25 -2.84
C ILE A 97 4.00 -21.33 -3.86
N LEU A 98 4.24 -21.07 -5.15
CA LEU A 98 3.90 -22.01 -6.22
C LEU A 98 4.74 -23.30 -6.14
N SER A 99 6.00 -23.21 -5.71
CA SER A 99 6.88 -24.36 -5.48
C SER A 99 6.41 -25.22 -4.31
N ALA A 100 5.97 -24.59 -3.21
CA ALA A 100 5.44 -25.27 -2.05
C ALA A 100 4.09 -25.94 -2.36
N LEU A 101 3.20 -25.26 -3.09
CA LEU A 101 1.89 -25.81 -3.50
C LEU A 101 2.02 -27.12 -4.27
N ARG A 102 3.03 -27.27 -5.15
CA ARG A 102 3.28 -28.54 -5.86
C ARG A 102 3.48 -29.73 -4.92
N GLN A 103 3.92 -29.49 -3.69
CA GLN A 103 4.21 -30.53 -2.70
C GLN A 103 3.06 -30.73 -1.71
N ILE A 104 2.46 -29.65 -1.23
CA ILE A 104 1.45 -29.70 -0.16
C ILE A 104 0.02 -29.91 -0.68
N ASP A 105 -0.28 -29.41 -1.89
CA ASP A 105 -1.59 -29.49 -2.51
C ASP A 105 -1.44 -29.56 -4.05
N PRO A 106 -1.02 -30.72 -4.60
CA PRO A 106 -0.80 -30.89 -6.03
C PRO A 106 -2.07 -30.61 -6.85
N GLU A 107 -3.24 -30.93 -6.31
CA GLU A 107 -4.53 -30.70 -6.96
C GLU A 107 -4.79 -29.21 -7.16
N LEU A 108 -4.65 -28.41 -6.10
CA LEU A 108 -4.73 -26.96 -6.21
C LEU A 108 -3.62 -26.39 -7.10
N SER A 109 -2.40 -26.91 -6.97
CA SER A 109 -1.26 -26.45 -7.78
C SER A 109 -1.54 -26.53 -9.27
N GLU A 110 -2.24 -27.56 -9.75
CA GLU A 110 -2.60 -27.71 -11.17
C GLU A 110 -3.60 -26.66 -11.67
N ARG A 111 -4.48 -26.18 -10.79
CA ARG A 111 -5.68 -25.39 -11.15
C ARG A 111 -5.56 -23.91 -10.79
N ILE A 112 -4.66 -23.60 -9.87
CA ILE A 112 -4.51 -22.25 -9.32
C ILE A 112 -4.12 -21.26 -10.42
N ARG A 113 -4.82 -20.12 -10.43
CA ARG A 113 -4.43 -18.96 -11.22
C ARG A 113 -3.68 -17.99 -10.34
N TYR A 114 -2.39 -17.80 -10.60
CA TYR A 114 -1.61 -16.79 -9.90
C TYR A 114 -1.56 -15.52 -10.74
N VAL A 115 -1.89 -14.38 -10.17
CA VAL A 115 -1.87 -13.09 -10.86
C VAL A 115 -1.03 -12.12 -10.07
N ILE A 116 -0.09 -11.46 -10.73
CA ILE A 116 0.70 -10.39 -10.14
C ILE A 116 0.17 -9.05 -10.66
N ALA A 117 -0.25 -8.16 -9.75
CA ALA A 117 -0.57 -6.78 -10.07
C ALA A 117 0.70 -5.91 -9.88
N GLU A 118 1.30 -5.50 -11.00
CA GLU A 118 2.58 -4.79 -11.05
C GLU A 118 2.56 -3.72 -12.17
N PRO A 119 2.58 -2.42 -11.84
CA PRO A 119 2.57 -1.37 -12.84
C PRO A 119 3.88 -1.27 -13.63
N SER A 120 5.02 -1.67 -13.04
CA SER A 120 6.35 -1.55 -13.65
C SER A 120 6.62 -2.66 -14.67
N ASP A 121 6.78 -2.27 -15.95
CA ASP A 121 7.13 -3.21 -17.03
C ASP A 121 8.50 -3.87 -16.82
N LYS A 122 9.39 -3.17 -16.11
CA LYS A 122 10.71 -3.66 -15.77
C LYS A 122 10.65 -4.76 -14.71
N ARG A 123 9.87 -4.55 -13.64
CA ARG A 123 9.64 -5.58 -12.63
C ARG A 123 8.91 -6.79 -13.21
N LYS A 124 7.91 -6.56 -14.07
CA LYS A 124 7.24 -7.62 -14.81
C LYS A 124 8.22 -8.52 -15.55
N LYS A 125 9.21 -7.95 -16.27
CA LYS A 125 10.25 -8.75 -16.96
C LYS A 125 11.10 -9.57 -15.99
N LEU A 126 11.50 -8.97 -14.87
CA LEU A 126 12.25 -9.68 -13.82
C LEU A 126 11.43 -10.85 -13.24
N GLN A 127 10.17 -10.61 -12.90
CA GLN A 127 9.25 -11.61 -12.37
C GLN A 127 9.03 -12.75 -13.37
N GLN A 128 8.87 -12.45 -14.66
CA GLN A 128 8.77 -13.45 -15.73
C GLN A 128 10.01 -14.35 -15.80
N ALA A 129 11.20 -13.80 -15.62
CA ALA A 129 12.44 -14.57 -15.58
C ALA A 129 12.52 -15.44 -14.31
N VAL A 130 12.16 -14.90 -13.14
CA VAL A 130 12.16 -15.64 -11.86
C VAL A 130 11.14 -16.80 -11.87
N LEU A 131 10.00 -16.59 -12.53
CA LEU A 131 8.85 -17.49 -12.57
C LEU A 131 8.78 -18.33 -13.86
N SER A 132 9.89 -18.46 -14.60
CA SER A 132 9.94 -19.23 -15.86
C SER A 132 9.40 -20.66 -15.71
N ASP A 133 9.68 -21.30 -14.58
CA ASP A 133 9.25 -22.67 -14.26
C ASP A 133 7.74 -22.81 -14.03
N PHE A 134 7.02 -21.68 -13.99
CA PHE A 134 5.58 -21.58 -13.78
C PHE A 134 4.88 -20.91 -14.97
N SER A 135 5.52 -20.92 -16.15
CA SER A 135 4.94 -20.41 -17.39
C SER A 135 3.53 -20.98 -17.62
N GLY A 136 2.56 -20.12 -17.88
CA GLY A 136 1.16 -20.51 -18.10
C GLY A 136 0.28 -20.54 -16.83
N LYS A 137 0.87 -20.49 -15.63
CA LYS A 137 0.12 -20.36 -14.36
C LYS A 137 0.06 -18.94 -13.82
N VAL A 138 1.05 -18.13 -14.20
CA VAL A 138 1.19 -16.75 -13.74
C VAL A 138 0.71 -15.78 -14.82
N ASN A 139 -0.15 -14.85 -14.43
CA ASN A 139 -0.60 -13.72 -15.24
C ASN A 139 -0.17 -12.40 -14.60
N TRP A 140 -0.13 -11.33 -15.40
CA TRP A 140 0.24 -10.00 -14.93
C TRP A 140 -0.80 -8.97 -15.34
N LEU A 141 -1.19 -8.12 -14.40
CA LEU A 141 -2.02 -6.92 -14.59
C LEU A 141 -1.20 -5.68 -14.21
N LYS A 142 -1.53 -4.49 -14.72
CA LYS A 142 -0.88 -3.27 -14.22
C LYS A 142 -1.30 -2.94 -12.80
N ASN A 143 -2.55 -3.23 -12.47
CA ASN A 143 -3.14 -2.97 -11.16
C ASN A 143 -4.36 -3.89 -10.94
N ILE A 144 -4.88 -3.92 -9.72
CA ILE A 144 -6.00 -4.80 -9.36
C ILE A 144 -7.34 -4.28 -9.92
N GLU A 145 -7.40 -3.00 -10.29
CA GLU A 145 -8.56 -2.32 -10.88
C GLU A 145 -8.93 -2.90 -12.25
N GLU A 146 -7.97 -3.51 -12.96
CA GLU A 146 -8.22 -4.26 -14.20
C GLU A 146 -9.10 -5.50 -13.99
N CYS A 147 -9.16 -6.05 -12.77
CA CYS A 147 -10.12 -7.09 -12.44
C CYS A 147 -11.54 -6.50 -12.44
N LYS A 148 -12.53 -7.27 -12.90
CA LYS A 148 -13.94 -6.87 -12.73
C LYS A 148 -14.28 -6.84 -11.24
N ASP A 149 -15.19 -5.95 -10.86
CA ASP A 149 -15.75 -5.98 -9.51
C ASP A 149 -16.42 -7.34 -9.27
N ASP A 150 -16.40 -7.81 -8.02
CA ASP A 150 -17.03 -9.09 -7.64
C ASP A 150 -16.60 -10.29 -8.52
N SER A 151 -15.31 -10.36 -8.88
CA SER A 151 -14.82 -11.40 -9.81
C SER A 151 -13.69 -12.28 -9.28
N ILE A 152 -13.01 -11.87 -8.20
CA ILE A 152 -11.93 -12.65 -7.61
C ILE A 152 -12.51 -13.64 -6.61
N SER A 153 -12.25 -14.93 -6.83
CA SER A 153 -12.55 -16.00 -5.88
C SER A 153 -11.25 -16.65 -5.42
N GLY A 154 -10.88 -16.48 -4.16
CA GLY A 154 -9.64 -16.99 -3.59
C GLY A 154 -8.95 -15.99 -2.66
N LEU A 155 -7.72 -15.61 -2.97
CA LEU A 155 -6.90 -14.78 -2.09
C LEU A 155 -6.37 -13.54 -2.82
N ILE A 156 -6.53 -12.37 -2.24
CA ILE A 156 -5.75 -11.18 -2.57
C ILE A 156 -4.68 -11.05 -1.48
N LEU A 157 -3.40 -10.99 -1.85
CA LEU A 157 -2.30 -10.88 -0.91
C LEU A 157 -1.33 -9.76 -1.25
N SER A 158 -0.72 -9.22 -0.21
CA SER A 158 0.34 -8.22 -0.32
C SER A 158 1.32 -8.35 0.83
N ASN A 159 2.61 -8.22 0.56
CA ASN A 159 3.67 -8.18 1.58
C ASN A 159 4.49 -6.91 1.43
N GLU A 160 4.52 -6.08 2.47
CA GLU A 160 5.28 -4.82 2.53
C GLU A 160 4.99 -3.91 1.32
N LEU A 161 3.71 -3.61 1.15
CA LEU A 161 3.23 -2.71 0.10
C LEU A 161 2.66 -1.43 0.71
N LEU A 162 1.90 -1.54 1.80
CA LEU A 162 1.14 -0.43 2.34
C LEU A 162 2.11 0.61 2.92
N ASP A 163 3.20 0.20 3.55
CA ASP A 163 4.27 1.08 4.04
C ASP A 163 4.89 1.95 2.93
N SER A 164 4.97 1.42 1.71
CA SER A 164 5.58 2.10 0.57
C SER A 164 4.64 3.10 -0.12
N MET A 165 3.35 3.11 0.23
CA MET A 165 2.37 3.97 -0.41
C MET A 165 2.55 5.43 -0.03
N PRO A 166 2.30 6.38 -0.95
CA PRO A 166 2.35 7.80 -0.63
C PRO A 166 1.35 8.19 0.47
N VAL A 167 1.84 8.91 1.49
CA VAL A 167 1.06 9.39 2.63
C VAL A 167 0.82 10.90 2.55
N CYS A 168 -0.32 11.37 3.05
CA CYS A 168 -0.55 12.80 3.27
C CYS A 168 -0.08 13.16 4.68
N ARG A 169 0.97 13.98 4.77
CA ARG A 169 1.51 14.49 6.04
C ARG A 169 0.70 15.69 6.53
N MET A 170 0.36 15.70 7.81
CA MET A 170 -0.37 16.79 8.45
C MET A 170 0.33 17.23 9.73
N THR A 171 0.22 18.52 10.07
CA THR A 171 0.72 19.07 11.33
C THR A 171 -0.35 19.85 12.08
N TRP A 172 -0.35 19.73 13.40
CA TRP A 172 -1.28 20.41 14.30
C TRP A 172 -0.86 21.86 14.53
N ASN A 173 -1.77 22.79 14.21
CA ASN A 173 -1.65 24.19 14.59
C ASN A 173 -2.47 24.45 15.85
N LYS A 174 -1.79 24.54 17.00
CA LYS A 174 -2.43 24.69 18.32
C LYS A 174 -3.17 26.01 18.45
N LYS A 175 -2.61 27.10 17.90
CA LYS A 175 -3.21 28.44 17.94
C LYS A 175 -4.58 28.49 17.27
N HIS A 176 -4.69 27.84 16.11
CA HIS A 176 -5.91 27.81 15.31
C HIS A 176 -6.76 26.55 15.54
N LYS A 177 -6.31 25.64 16.42
CA LYS A 177 -6.92 24.34 16.71
C LYS A 177 -7.31 23.60 15.43
N LYS A 178 -6.37 23.49 14.50
CA LYS A 178 -6.62 22.87 13.20
C LYS A 178 -5.40 22.11 12.71
N TRP A 179 -5.64 21.04 11.96
CA TRP A 179 -4.63 20.38 11.16
C TRP A 179 -4.37 21.17 9.88
N VAL A 180 -3.12 21.21 9.45
CA VAL A 180 -2.72 21.76 8.16
C VAL A 180 -1.84 20.76 7.41
N HIS A 181 -1.99 20.70 6.09
CA HIS A 181 -1.16 19.84 5.26
C HIS A 181 0.30 20.30 5.30
N GLN A 182 1.22 19.34 5.24
CA GLN A 182 2.63 19.60 4.99
C GLN A 182 3.04 19.05 3.62
N GLY A 183 3.89 19.82 2.96
CA GLY A 183 4.56 19.44 1.74
C GLY A 183 6.05 19.74 1.82
N VAL A 184 6.69 19.65 0.67
CA VAL A 184 8.12 19.85 0.49
C VAL A 184 8.35 21.09 -0.37
N SER A 185 9.15 22.02 0.16
CA SER A 185 9.75 23.12 -0.59
C SER A 185 11.24 22.86 -0.82
N PHE A 186 11.86 23.62 -1.71
CA PHE A 186 13.32 23.62 -1.88
C PHE A 186 13.85 25.01 -1.55
N ASN A 187 14.71 25.12 -0.54
CA ASN A 187 15.43 26.36 -0.25
C ASN A 187 16.72 26.44 -1.11
N SER A 188 17.66 27.33 -0.80
CA SER A 188 18.89 27.45 -1.61
C SER A 188 19.80 26.20 -1.59
N LYS A 189 19.62 25.27 -0.65
CA LYS A 189 20.52 24.13 -0.43
C LYS A 189 19.84 22.77 -0.28
N SER A 190 18.61 22.71 0.23
CA SER A 190 17.96 21.45 0.61
C SER A 190 16.44 21.48 0.46
N PHE A 191 15.85 20.29 0.41
CA PHE A 191 14.41 20.11 0.63
C PHE A 191 14.06 20.44 2.09
N VAL A 192 12.93 21.10 2.32
CA VAL A 192 12.44 21.50 3.64
C VAL A 192 10.94 21.32 3.73
N TRP A 193 10.45 21.01 4.93
CA TRP A 193 9.01 20.97 5.21
C TRP A 193 8.41 22.36 5.13
N ASN A 194 7.22 22.45 4.54
CA ASN A 194 6.46 23.69 4.49
C ASN A 194 4.96 23.41 4.53
N VAL A 195 4.17 24.38 4.97
CA VAL A 195 2.71 24.26 5.00
C VAL A 195 2.17 24.27 3.57
N CYS A 196 1.37 23.27 3.24
CA CYS A 196 0.69 23.14 1.96
C CYS A 196 -0.76 23.62 2.13
N GLN A 197 -1.24 24.47 1.21
CA GLN A 197 -2.59 25.03 1.27
C GLN A 197 -3.65 24.16 0.58
N GLU A 198 -3.26 23.25 -0.31
CA GLU A 198 -4.18 22.40 -1.07
C GLU A 198 -4.40 21.03 -0.40
N ASP A 199 -5.66 20.57 -0.41
CA ASP A 199 -6.03 19.19 -0.12
C ASP A 199 -5.39 18.28 -1.20
N CYS A 200 -4.69 17.23 -0.77
CA CYS A 200 -4.10 16.27 -1.70
C CYS A 200 -5.21 15.60 -2.54
N GLN A 201 -5.00 15.34 -3.85
CA GLN A 201 -5.93 14.60 -4.74
C GLN A 201 -6.43 13.27 -4.12
N LEU A 202 -5.65 12.69 -3.21
CA LEU A 202 -6.01 11.52 -2.40
C LEU A 202 -7.28 11.74 -1.54
N ILE A 203 -7.50 12.94 -0.99
CA ILE A 203 -8.71 13.27 -0.24
C ILE A 203 -9.94 13.27 -1.16
N GLU A 204 -9.83 13.85 -2.35
CA GLU A 204 -10.90 13.81 -3.34
C GLU A 204 -11.19 12.38 -3.80
N ASN A 205 -10.15 11.57 -4.02
CA ASN A 205 -10.30 10.17 -4.36
C ASN A 205 -11.04 9.40 -3.25
N LEU A 206 -10.71 9.64 -1.98
CA LEU A 206 -11.44 9.05 -0.85
C LEU A 206 -12.91 9.48 -0.82
N ARG A 207 -13.20 10.77 -1.00
CA ARG A 207 -14.59 11.28 -1.07
C ARG A 207 -15.39 10.59 -2.18
N SER A 208 -14.74 10.28 -3.30
CA SER A 208 -15.38 9.61 -4.45
C SER A 208 -15.73 8.14 -4.21
N LEU A 209 -15.07 7.45 -3.27
CA LEU A 209 -15.28 6.02 -3.02
C LEU A 209 -16.66 5.69 -2.43
N ARG A 210 -17.43 6.69 -1.98
CA ARG A 210 -18.80 6.53 -1.42
C ARG A 210 -18.90 5.30 -0.50
N LEU A 211 -17.94 5.14 0.42
CA LEU A 211 -17.92 4.02 1.35
C LEU A 211 -19.17 4.09 2.24
N SER A 212 -20.17 3.25 1.94
CA SER A 212 -21.33 3.04 2.79
C SER A 212 -21.13 1.77 3.61
N TRP A 213 -21.23 1.86 4.93
CA TRP A 213 -21.06 0.74 5.85
C TRP A 213 -22.40 0.43 6.54
N ASP A 214 -22.82 -0.84 6.56
CA ASP A 214 -24.03 -1.28 7.29
C ASP A 214 -23.65 -1.63 8.72
N SER A 215 -24.04 -0.75 9.66
CA SER A 215 -23.67 -0.84 11.07
C SER A 215 -24.34 -1.97 11.86
N ASN A 216 -25.19 -2.77 11.23
CA ASN A 216 -26.07 -3.70 11.95
C ASN A 216 -25.46 -5.07 12.30
N ASN A 217 -24.20 -5.37 11.91
CA ASN A 217 -23.58 -6.65 12.21
C ASN A 217 -22.27 -6.50 13.02
N HIS A 218 -22.43 -6.58 14.33
CA HIS A 218 -21.46 -6.97 15.36
C HIS A 218 -20.22 -6.09 15.68
N ALA A 219 -20.27 -5.56 16.91
CA ALA A 219 -19.17 -5.31 17.87
C ALA A 219 -18.14 -4.20 17.58
N ASN A 220 -18.45 -3.01 18.12
CA ASN A 220 -17.52 -2.05 18.74
C ASN A 220 -16.15 -1.83 18.06
N GLN A 221 -16.17 -1.14 16.92
CA GLN A 221 -15.35 0.04 16.63
C GLN A 221 -15.89 0.64 15.33
N ASP A 222 -16.77 1.62 15.49
CA ASP A 222 -17.48 2.25 14.38
C ASP A 222 -16.52 3.14 13.56
N PHE A 223 -15.91 2.55 12.53
CA PHE A 223 -15.03 3.25 11.58
C PHE A 223 -15.78 4.34 10.80
N SER A 224 -17.12 4.28 10.75
CA SER A 224 -17.94 5.34 10.14
C SER A 224 -17.93 6.64 10.95
N GLN A 225 -17.34 6.67 12.16
CA GLN A 225 -17.14 7.91 12.93
C GLN A 225 -15.80 8.59 12.65
N TRP A 226 -14.85 7.91 11.99
CA TRP A 226 -13.47 8.39 11.80
C TRP A 226 -13.19 8.92 10.38
N LEU A 227 -14.02 8.52 9.41
CA LEU A 227 -13.86 8.84 8.00
C LEU A 227 -14.77 9.95 7.44
N PRO A 228 -15.99 10.26 7.96
CA PRO A 228 -16.75 11.36 7.43
C PRO A 228 -16.17 12.63 8.04
N ASP A 229 -15.46 13.37 7.20
CA ASP A 229 -14.77 14.62 7.48
C ASP A 229 -13.33 14.49 7.98
N ILE A 230 -12.48 13.71 7.29
CA ILE A 230 -11.06 14.09 7.20
C ILE A 230 -11.04 15.50 6.59
N ASN A 231 -10.96 16.48 7.46
CA ASN A 231 -10.88 17.89 7.10
C ASN A 231 -9.84 18.55 8.01
N CYS A 232 -9.41 19.75 7.64
CA CYS A 232 -8.41 20.48 8.40
C CYS A 232 -8.83 20.78 9.86
N LYS A 233 -10.07 20.54 10.30
CA LYS A 233 -10.53 20.78 11.69
C LYS A 233 -10.44 19.53 12.57
N SER A 234 -10.76 18.35 12.06
CA SER A 234 -10.81 17.10 12.82
C SER A 234 -10.47 15.93 11.91
N LEU A 235 -9.70 14.97 12.42
CA LEU A 235 -9.42 13.70 11.74
C LEU A 235 -10.31 12.57 12.27
N GLY A 236 -11.52 12.93 12.72
CA GLY A 236 -12.36 12.05 13.53
C GLY A 236 -11.81 11.81 14.94
N LEU A 237 -10.88 12.66 15.40
CA LEU A 237 -10.26 12.51 16.73
C LEU A 237 -11.13 13.13 17.83
N PRO A 238 -11.18 12.51 19.03
CA PRO A 238 -11.91 13.08 20.16
C PRO A 238 -11.42 14.49 20.47
N GLU A 239 -12.34 15.41 20.79
CA GLU A 239 -11.97 16.80 21.16
C GLU A 239 -10.98 16.84 22.32
N SER A 240 -11.11 15.92 23.28
CA SER A 240 -10.19 15.78 24.42
C SER A 240 -8.74 15.48 24.00
N LEU A 241 -8.52 14.78 22.88
CA LEU A 241 -7.19 14.56 22.33
C LEU A 241 -6.64 15.85 21.71
N LEU A 242 -7.49 16.59 20.97
CA LEU A 242 -7.11 17.86 20.33
C LEU A 242 -6.66 18.93 21.34
N GLU A 243 -7.15 18.86 22.58
CA GLU A 243 -6.74 19.76 23.67
C GLU A 243 -5.32 19.52 24.17
N VAL A 244 -4.82 18.28 24.09
CA VAL A 244 -3.50 17.90 24.63
C VAL A 244 -2.39 17.88 23.56
N LEU A 245 -2.74 17.98 22.28
CA LEU A 245 -1.76 18.03 21.20
C LEU A 245 -0.84 19.26 21.31
N VAL A 246 0.46 19.03 21.14
CA VAL A 246 1.48 20.09 21.09
C VAL A 246 1.48 20.78 19.73
N ASP A 247 1.84 22.06 19.69
CA ASP A 247 1.98 22.78 18.42
C ASP A 247 3.07 22.12 17.57
N GLY A 248 2.80 21.94 16.28
CA GLY A 248 3.71 21.25 15.38
C GLY A 248 3.66 19.72 15.46
N PHE A 249 2.77 19.11 16.26
CA PHE A 249 2.59 17.65 16.27
C PHE A 249 2.29 17.15 14.84
N VAL A 250 2.98 16.11 14.37
CA VAL A 250 2.90 15.62 12.98
C VAL A 250 2.29 14.23 12.97
N ILE A 251 1.49 13.97 11.94
CA ILE A 251 1.04 12.63 11.58
C ILE A 251 1.19 12.39 10.09
N ASP A 252 1.32 11.13 9.72
CA ASP A 252 1.30 10.66 8.34
C ASP A 252 0.07 9.79 8.10
N LEU A 253 -0.83 10.26 7.23
CA LEU A 253 -2.06 9.56 6.90
C LEU A 253 -1.89 8.80 5.58
N ASN A 254 -1.95 7.48 5.65
CA ASN A 254 -1.89 6.63 4.47
C ASN A 254 -3.27 6.49 3.81
N LEU A 255 -3.72 7.56 3.15
CA LEU A 255 -5.01 7.58 2.45
C LEU A 255 -5.03 6.59 1.26
N SER A 256 -3.86 6.36 0.66
CA SER A 256 -3.67 5.40 -0.42
C SER A 256 -4.02 3.96 0.01
N SER A 257 -3.65 3.56 1.24
CA SER A 257 -3.98 2.20 1.73
C SER A 257 -5.48 2.01 1.95
N ILE A 258 -6.20 3.05 2.38
CA ILE A 258 -7.67 3.02 2.51
C ILE A 258 -8.32 2.79 1.15
N ILE A 259 -7.86 3.51 0.12
CA ILE A 259 -8.33 3.33 -1.27
C ILE A 259 -8.01 1.91 -1.75
N TRP A 260 -6.82 1.40 -1.45
CA TRP A 260 -6.41 0.05 -1.80
C TRP A 260 -7.29 -1.02 -1.16
N TRP A 261 -7.57 -0.90 0.15
CA TRP A 261 -8.45 -1.82 0.87
C TRP A 261 -9.87 -1.82 0.28
N ALA A 262 -10.44 -0.64 0.06
CA ALA A 262 -11.76 -0.50 -0.55
C ALA A 262 -11.80 -1.14 -1.95
N THR A 263 -10.76 -0.91 -2.74
CA THR A 263 -10.64 -1.49 -4.08
C THR A 263 -10.53 -3.01 -4.02
N ALA A 264 -9.64 -3.55 -3.19
CA ALA A 264 -9.46 -4.99 -3.04
C ALA A 264 -10.75 -5.68 -2.56
N CYS A 265 -11.45 -5.10 -1.57
CA CYS A 265 -12.76 -5.57 -1.12
C CYS A 265 -13.79 -5.58 -2.25
N LYS A 266 -13.82 -4.53 -3.08
CA LYS A 266 -14.75 -4.43 -4.21
C LYS A 266 -14.48 -5.48 -5.30
N LYS A 267 -13.23 -5.90 -5.48
CA LYS A 267 -12.86 -6.94 -6.47
C LYS A 267 -13.09 -8.36 -5.97
N LEU A 268 -13.04 -8.58 -4.66
CA LEU A 268 -13.21 -9.88 -4.04
C LEU A 268 -14.69 -10.30 -4.03
N HIS A 269 -15.01 -11.37 -4.75
CA HIS A 269 -16.31 -12.04 -4.68
C HIS A 269 -16.40 -12.95 -3.45
N LYS A 270 -15.39 -13.79 -3.27
CA LYS A 270 -15.36 -14.78 -2.19
C LYS A 270 -13.93 -15.16 -1.83
N GLY A 271 -13.65 -15.31 -0.54
CA GLY A 271 -12.36 -15.73 -0.01
C GLY A 271 -11.78 -14.70 0.96
N ALA A 272 -10.50 -14.37 0.83
CA ALA A 272 -9.79 -13.55 1.79
C ALA A 272 -8.91 -12.46 1.16
N ILE A 273 -8.62 -11.43 1.95
CA ILE A 273 -7.59 -10.41 1.66
C ILE A 273 -6.59 -10.45 2.82
N ILE A 274 -5.30 -10.57 2.51
CA ILE A 274 -4.26 -10.68 3.53
C ILE A 274 -3.13 -9.72 3.20
N THR A 275 -2.77 -8.88 4.16
CA THR A 275 -1.62 -7.98 4.04
C THR A 275 -0.64 -8.24 5.18
N PHE A 276 0.64 -8.32 4.86
CA PHE A 276 1.72 -8.33 5.84
C PHE A 276 2.45 -7.01 5.77
N ASP A 277 2.42 -6.25 6.85
CA ASP A 277 3.07 -4.96 6.92
C ASP A 277 3.38 -4.63 8.39
N TYR A 278 4.37 -3.77 8.62
CA TYR A 278 4.61 -3.24 9.96
C TYR A 278 3.68 -2.06 10.21
N GLY A 279 3.24 -1.91 11.44
CA GLY A 279 2.33 -0.85 11.78
C GLY A 279 2.00 -0.80 13.26
N TYR A 280 1.18 0.19 13.57
CA TYR A 280 0.74 0.50 14.92
C TYR A 280 -0.75 0.26 15.03
N ASN A 281 -1.21 -0.12 16.22
CA ASN A 281 -2.63 0.03 16.52
C ASN A 281 -2.98 1.52 16.73
N ASN A 282 -4.29 1.83 16.75
CA ASN A 282 -4.77 3.21 16.83
C ASN A 282 -4.23 3.99 18.04
N ILE A 283 -3.96 3.31 19.16
CA ILE A 283 -3.47 3.93 20.39
C ILE A 283 -1.99 4.27 20.27
N GLU A 284 -1.22 3.43 19.58
CA GLU A 284 0.20 3.63 19.34
C GLU A 284 0.48 4.78 18.36
N MET A 285 -0.40 5.00 17.37
CA MET A 285 -0.24 6.07 16.37
C MET A 285 -0.19 7.49 16.97
N PHE A 286 -0.83 7.71 18.12
CA PHE A 286 -0.87 9.02 18.80
C PHE A 286 0.04 9.11 20.03
N ARG A 287 0.91 8.12 20.25
CA ARG A 287 1.93 8.23 21.29
C ARG A 287 2.91 9.32 20.88
N ALA A 288 3.05 10.34 21.71
CA ALA A 288 4.13 11.29 21.58
C ALA A 288 5.44 10.52 21.80
N GLU A 289 6.22 10.34 20.74
CA GLU A 289 7.63 9.96 20.89
C GLU A 289 8.33 11.13 21.54
N MET A 290 8.78 10.96 22.79
CA MET A 290 9.65 11.95 23.43
C MET A 290 10.99 11.92 22.69
N ALA A 291 11.23 12.95 21.88
CA ALA A 291 12.51 13.20 21.23
C ALA A 291 13.60 13.56 22.23
#